data_AF-A0A7W9SRA7-F1
#
_entry.id   AF-A0A7W9SRA7-F1
#
_cell.length_a   1.000
_cell.length_b   1.000
_cell.length_c   1.000
_cell.angle_alpha   90.00
_cell.angle_beta   90.00
_cell.angle_gamma   90.00
#
_symmetry.space_group_name_H-M   'P 1'
#
loop_
_entity.id
_entity.type
_entity.pdbx_description
1 polymer ?
#
loop_
_entity_poly.entity_id
_entity_poly.type
_entity_poly.pdbx_seq_one_letter_code
_entity_poly.pdbx_strand_id
1 'polypeptide(L)'
;MAGRYHERGAFRLVYTATTFEVAQAEYFHTVSRAGFVIADLLPVTIFAITAQLSKVLDLTEDTVLTELGLTSDLLLGDWVLPQALGQAAKDAGYEAILAPSTHGGVNLNIFVENLLPTSTFEVRNPDKLTLPV
;
A
#
# COMPACT_ATOMS: atom_id res chain seq x y z
N MET A 1 -2.96 9.12 9.29
CA MET A 1 -1.50 9.19 9.50
C MET A 1 -0.85 9.60 8.17
N ALA A 2 0.45 9.87 8.13
CA ALA A 2 1.16 9.90 6.83
C ALA A 2 1.58 8.46 6.49
N GLY A 3 1.81 8.19 5.20
CA GLY A 3 2.39 6.94 4.72
C GLY A 3 3.46 7.21 3.68
N ARG A 4 4.10 6.14 3.19
CA ARG A 4 5.14 6.25 2.16
C ARG A 4 4.62 6.91 0.88
N TYR A 5 3.36 6.67 0.52
CA TYR A 5 2.74 7.18 -0.73
C TYR A 5 1.68 8.27 -0.51
N HIS A 6 1.61 8.85 0.68
CA HIS A 6 0.75 10.03 0.91
C HIS A 6 1.21 10.85 2.11
N GLU A 7 1.07 12.17 2.01
CA GLU A 7 1.20 13.05 3.17
C GLU A 7 0.00 12.91 4.11
N ARG A 8 0.19 13.31 5.37
CA ARG A 8 -0.89 13.26 6.36
C ARG A 8 -2.04 14.16 5.92
N GLY A 9 -3.22 13.56 5.73
CA GLY A 9 -4.45 14.29 5.43
C GLY A 9 -4.67 14.63 3.96
N ALA A 10 -3.75 14.21 3.06
CA ALA A 10 -3.89 14.48 1.64
C ALA A 10 -5.07 13.71 1.00
N PHE A 11 -5.12 12.39 1.22
CA PHE A 11 -6.15 11.50 0.70
C PHE A 11 -6.10 10.14 1.39
N ARG A 12 -7.05 9.25 1.06
CA ARG A 12 -7.15 7.92 1.64
C ARG A 12 -6.53 6.85 0.75
N LEU A 13 -5.67 6.04 1.35
CA LEU A 13 -5.07 4.85 0.77
C LEU A 13 -5.41 3.61 1.60
N VAL A 14 -5.63 2.49 0.92
CA VAL A 14 -5.53 1.17 1.55
C VAL A 14 -4.15 0.60 1.20
N TYR A 15 -3.31 0.40 2.22
CA TYR A 15 -2.02 -0.25 2.09
C TYR A 15 -2.21 -1.75 2.21
N THR A 16 -1.84 -2.48 1.16
CA THR A 16 -1.83 -3.95 1.13
C THR A 16 -0.50 -4.46 0.61
N ALA A 17 -0.25 -5.76 0.76
CA ALA A 17 0.87 -6.44 0.13
C ALA A 17 0.38 -7.64 -0.68
N THR A 18 1.19 -8.06 -1.67
CA THR A 18 0.86 -9.17 -2.56
C THR A 18 1.06 -10.54 -1.91
N THR A 19 1.79 -10.61 -0.79
CA THR A 19 1.93 -11.83 0.01
C THR A 19 1.65 -11.57 1.49
N PHE A 20 1.34 -12.64 2.21
CA PHE A 20 1.05 -12.60 3.64
C PHE A 20 2.28 -12.14 4.45
N GLU A 21 3.47 -12.64 4.10
CA GLU A 21 4.73 -12.38 4.79
C GLU A 21 5.08 -10.88 4.73
N VAL A 22 4.91 -10.26 3.56
CA VAL A 22 5.14 -8.82 3.39
C VAL A 22 4.11 -8.01 4.18
N ALA A 23 2.83 -8.38 4.10
CA ALA A 23 1.77 -7.69 4.86
C ALA A 23 2.02 -7.74 6.37
N GLN A 24 2.45 -8.90 6.88
CA GLN A 24 2.80 -9.08 8.28
C GLN A 24 4.03 -8.24 8.67
N ALA A 25 5.09 -8.25 7.86
CA ALA A 25 6.29 -7.47 8.12
C ALA A 25 6.00 -5.96 8.14
N GLU A 26 5.24 -5.45 7.17
CA GLU A 26 4.83 -4.04 7.10
C GLU A 26 3.98 -3.62 8.30
N TYR A 27 3.04 -4.48 8.74
CA TYR A 27 2.23 -4.23 9.92
C TYR A 27 3.10 -4.09 11.17
N PHE A 28 3.96 -5.06 11.45
CA PHE A 28 4.82 -5.03 12.64
C PHE A 28 5.84 -3.90 12.60
N HIS A 29 6.38 -3.58 11.42
CA HIS A 29 7.23 -2.41 11.24
C HIS A 29 6.49 -1.11 11.56
N THR A 30 5.25 -0.97 11.07
CA THR A 30 4.41 0.21 11.33
C THR A 30 4.07 0.35 12.81
N VAL A 31 3.69 -0.74 13.47
CA VAL A 31 3.43 -0.80 14.91
C VAL A 31 4.66 -0.38 15.72
N SER A 32 5.82 -0.98 15.43
CA SER A 32 7.08 -0.68 16.11
C SER A 32 7.50 0.77 15.92
N ARG A 33 7.41 1.30 14.69
CA ARG A 33 7.71 2.70 14.37
C ARG A 33 6.78 3.68 15.08
N ALA A 34 5.54 3.28 15.36
CA ALA A 34 4.59 4.06 16.14
C ALA A 34 4.82 3.96 17.67
N GLY A 35 5.82 3.18 18.12
CA GLY A 35 6.21 3.05 19.53
C GLY A 35 5.39 2.04 20.33
N PHE A 36 4.57 1.21 19.67
CA PHE A 36 3.79 0.18 20.33
C PHE A 36 4.58 -1.11 20.50
N VAL A 37 4.32 -1.82 21.62
CA VAL A 37 4.81 -3.17 21.84
C VAL A 37 3.89 -4.15 21.11
N ILE A 38 4.46 -4.94 20.20
CA ILE A 38 3.69 -5.87 19.35
C ILE A 38 2.83 -6.83 20.17
N ALA A 39 3.36 -7.34 21.29
CA ALA A 39 2.66 -8.28 22.16
C ALA A 39 1.32 -7.74 22.69
N ASP A 40 1.23 -6.42 22.88
CA ASP A 40 0.02 -5.76 23.41
C ASP A 40 -1.08 -5.59 22.36
N LEU A 41 -0.74 -5.77 21.08
CA LEU A 41 -1.67 -5.65 19.95
C LEU A 41 -2.15 -7.00 19.40
N LEU A 42 -1.64 -8.10 19.95
CA LEU A 42 -2.09 -9.43 19.58
C LEU A 42 -3.42 -9.78 20.28
N PRO A 43 -4.31 -10.56 19.63
CA PRO A 43 -4.17 -11.13 18.30
C PRO A 43 -4.45 -10.11 17.18
N VAL A 44 -3.74 -10.24 16.05
CA VAL A 44 -3.96 -9.46 14.84
C VAL A 44 -4.58 -10.35 13.76
N THR A 45 -5.58 -9.81 13.05
CA THR A 45 -6.18 -10.49 11.91
C THR A 45 -5.65 -9.90 10.61
N ILE A 46 -5.06 -10.75 9.78
CA ILE A 46 -4.64 -10.40 8.41
C ILE A 46 -5.70 -10.95 7.44
N PHE A 47 -6.14 -10.10 6.52
CA PHE A 47 -7.14 -10.42 5.51
C PHE A 47 -6.51 -10.58 4.14
N ALA A 48 -7.01 -11.55 3.38
CA ALA A 48 -6.69 -11.66 1.97
C ALA A 48 -7.75 -10.90 1.17
N ILE A 49 -7.31 -10.15 0.17
CA ILE A 49 -8.19 -9.37 -0.69
C ILE A 49 -7.89 -9.74 -2.13
N THR A 50 -8.93 -9.91 -2.94
CA THR A 50 -8.78 -9.96 -4.38
C THR A 50 -9.22 -8.63 -4.96
N ALA A 51 -8.33 -8.03 -5.75
CA ALA A 51 -8.57 -6.77 -6.43
C ALA A 51 -8.50 -6.99 -7.94
N GLN A 52 -9.48 -6.47 -8.68
CA GLN A 52 -9.36 -6.24 -10.12
C GLN A 52 -9.36 -4.74 -10.33
N LEU A 53 -8.23 -4.21 -10.82
CA LEU A 53 -8.01 -2.79 -11.09
C LEU A 53 -7.61 -2.65 -12.56
N SER A 54 -8.00 -1.55 -13.19
CA SER A 54 -7.73 -1.27 -14.60
C SER A 54 -6.55 -0.33 -14.81
N LYS A 55 -6.30 0.59 -13.86
CA LYS A 55 -5.25 1.60 -13.99
C LYS A 55 -4.33 1.60 -12.77
N VAL A 56 -3.26 0.82 -12.85
CA VAL A 56 -2.25 0.68 -11.80
C VAL A 56 -0.92 1.25 -12.29
N LEU A 57 -0.28 2.09 -11.48
CA LEU A 57 1.09 2.54 -11.74
C LEU A 57 2.03 1.48 -11.17
N ASP A 58 2.72 0.75 -12.04
CA ASP A 58 3.62 -0.31 -11.64
C ASP A 58 5.07 0.19 -11.49
N LEU A 59 5.47 0.49 -10.26
CA LEU A 59 6.82 0.91 -9.91
C LEU A 59 7.75 -0.28 -9.60
N THR A 60 7.31 -1.52 -9.89
CA THR A 60 8.17 -2.71 -9.81
C THR A 60 8.83 -3.01 -11.16
N GLU A 61 8.32 -2.42 -12.23
CA GLU A 61 8.84 -2.55 -13.59
C GLU A 61 9.98 -1.55 -13.85
N ASP A 62 11.17 -2.07 -14.17
CA ASP A 62 12.37 -1.25 -14.46
C ASP A 62 12.15 -0.28 -15.62
N THR A 63 11.29 -0.65 -16.57
CA THR A 63 10.92 0.21 -17.72
C THR A 63 10.17 1.47 -17.27
N VAL A 64 9.16 1.32 -16.40
CA VAL A 64 8.41 2.45 -15.83
C VAL A 64 9.32 3.32 -14.98
N LEU A 65 10.19 2.72 -14.16
CA LEU A 65 11.17 3.47 -13.37
C LEU A 65 12.11 4.29 -14.28
N THR A 66 12.61 3.69 -15.36
CA THR A 66 13.48 4.35 -16.33
C THR A 66 12.77 5.53 -17.01
N GLU A 67 11.51 5.36 -17.42
CA GLU A 67 10.70 6.44 -18.03
C GLU A 67 10.47 7.60 -17.05
N LEU A 68 10.34 7.31 -15.75
CA LEU A 68 10.22 8.31 -14.70
C LEU A 68 11.57 8.89 -14.25
N GLY A 69 12.70 8.38 -14.76
CA GLY A 69 14.05 8.76 -14.34
C GLY A 69 14.38 8.35 -12.91
N LEU A 70 13.82 7.23 -12.44
CA LEU A 70 13.90 6.72 -11.08
C LEU A 70 14.64 5.39 -11.00
N THR A 71 15.05 5.03 -9.79
CA THR A 71 15.52 3.69 -9.42
C THR A 71 14.74 3.19 -8.22
N SER A 72 14.71 1.88 -8.02
CA SER A 72 13.99 1.25 -6.89
C SER A 72 14.50 1.74 -5.53
N ASP A 73 15.81 1.97 -5.39
CA ASP A 73 16.41 2.49 -4.15
C ASP A 73 15.85 3.85 -3.72
N LEU A 74 15.52 4.72 -4.69
CA LEU A 74 14.90 6.02 -4.41
C LEU A 74 13.49 5.87 -3.82
N LEU A 75 12.78 4.78 -4.14
CA LEU A 75 11.45 4.50 -3.60
C LEU A 75 11.50 3.95 -2.16
N LEU A 76 12.59 3.25 -1.83
CA LEU A 76 12.79 2.61 -0.53
C LEU A 76 13.39 3.57 0.53
N GLY A 77 14.01 4.67 0.09
CA GLY A 77 14.60 5.72 0.94
C GLY A 77 13.58 6.65 1.63
N ASP A 78 13.88 7.95 1.63
CA ASP A 78 13.04 9.01 2.19
C ASP A 78 11.66 9.07 1.52
N TRP A 79 10.64 9.53 2.25
CA TRP A 79 9.26 9.54 1.80
C TRP A 79 8.93 10.71 0.87
N VAL A 80 9.78 11.74 0.75
CA VAL A 80 9.49 12.93 -0.08
C VAL A 80 9.14 12.56 -1.52
N LEU A 81 9.97 11.75 -2.19
CA LEU A 81 9.72 11.33 -3.56
C LEU A 81 8.52 10.37 -3.68
N PRO A 82 8.44 9.26 -2.90
CA PRO A 82 7.26 8.40 -2.89
C PRO A 82 5.93 9.11 -2.60
N GLN A 83 5.91 10.13 -1.74
CA GLN A 83 4.71 10.92 -1.46
C GLN A 83 4.33 11.81 -2.64
N ALA A 84 5.30 12.45 -3.28
CA ALA A 84 5.07 13.23 -4.51
C ALA A 84 4.53 12.35 -5.64
N LEU A 85 5.09 11.14 -5.81
CA LEU A 85 4.58 10.15 -6.77
C LEU A 85 3.16 9.70 -6.43
N GLY A 86 2.87 9.48 -5.14
CA GLY A 86 1.54 9.17 -4.64
C GLY A 86 0.51 10.21 -5.04
N GLN A 87 0.81 11.49 -4.80
CA GLN A 87 -0.05 12.61 -5.17
C GLN A 87 -0.22 12.68 -6.70
N ALA A 88 0.87 12.64 -7.47
CA ALA A 88 0.82 12.70 -8.93
C ALA A 88 0.03 11.55 -9.55
N ALA A 89 0.20 10.32 -9.05
CA ALA A 89 -0.54 9.15 -9.51
C ALA A 89 -2.05 9.30 -9.20
N LYS A 90 -2.39 9.78 -7.99
CA LYS A 90 -3.78 10.06 -7.64
C LYS A 90 -4.40 11.09 -8.58
N ASP A 91 -3.72 12.21 -8.83
CA ASP A 91 -4.22 13.30 -9.67
C ASP A 91 -4.33 12.89 -11.14
N ALA A 92 -3.46 11.98 -11.60
CA ALA A 92 -3.56 11.34 -12.91
C ALA A 92 -4.66 10.27 -13.00
N GLY A 93 -5.40 10.02 -11.91
CA GLY A 93 -6.53 9.08 -11.88
C GLY A 93 -6.13 7.61 -11.84
N TYR A 94 -4.91 7.27 -11.40
CA TYR A 94 -4.56 5.88 -11.12
C TYR A 94 -5.36 5.36 -9.93
N GLU A 95 -5.73 4.08 -9.97
CA GLU A 95 -6.47 3.39 -8.92
C GLU A 95 -5.54 2.85 -7.84
N ALA A 96 -4.30 2.54 -8.20
CA ALA A 96 -3.29 2.09 -7.25
C ALA A 96 -1.86 2.34 -7.73
N ILE A 97 -0.94 2.26 -6.78
CA ILE A 97 0.50 2.11 -7.02
C ILE A 97 0.92 0.70 -6.58
N LEU A 98 1.49 -0.07 -7.50
CA LEU A 98 2.25 -1.27 -7.18
C LEU A 98 3.72 -0.86 -6.97
N ALA A 99 4.30 -1.24 -5.84
CA ALA A 99 5.61 -0.74 -5.44
C ALA A 99 6.44 -1.77 -4.68
N PRO A 100 7.78 -1.70 -4.74
CA PRO A 100 8.64 -2.54 -3.91
C PRO A 100 8.42 -2.25 -2.41
N SER A 101 8.46 -3.31 -1.60
CA SER A 101 8.46 -3.20 -0.13
C SER A 101 9.89 -3.09 0.42
N THR A 102 10.08 -2.32 1.49
CA THR A 102 11.34 -2.30 2.25
C THR A 102 11.63 -3.63 2.97
N HIS A 103 10.66 -4.53 3.04
CA HIS A 103 10.79 -5.86 3.65
C HIS A 103 10.96 -6.98 2.61
N GLY A 104 11.22 -6.61 1.35
CA GLY A 104 11.23 -7.54 0.21
C GLY A 104 9.81 -7.82 -0.29
N GLY A 105 9.66 -8.08 -1.59
CA GLY A 105 8.35 -8.27 -2.23
C GLY A 105 7.66 -6.96 -2.60
N VAL A 106 6.32 -6.99 -2.70
CA VAL A 106 5.55 -5.94 -3.37
C VAL A 106 4.33 -5.51 -2.56
N ASN A 107 4.14 -4.19 -2.47
CA ASN A 107 2.98 -3.54 -1.89
C ASN A 107 2.05 -3.03 -2.99
N LEU A 108 0.74 -3.16 -2.77
CA LEU A 108 -0.30 -2.54 -3.59
C LEU A 108 -1.02 -1.48 -2.75
N ASN A 109 -0.90 -0.22 -3.15
CA ASN A 109 -1.41 0.95 -2.43
C ASN A 109 -2.59 1.53 -3.21
N ILE A 110 -3.81 1.37 -2.69
CA ILE A 110 -5.03 1.60 -3.47
C ILE A 110 -5.66 2.94 -3.08
N PHE A 111 -5.87 3.80 -4.08
CA PHE A 111 -6.57 5.06 -3.96
C PHE A 111 -8.08 4.81 -3.98
N VAL A 112 -8.70 4.77 -2.80
CA VAL A 112 -10.13 4.42 -2.64
C VAL A 112 -11.04 5.34 -3.45
N GLU A 113 -10.65 6.60 -3.63
CA GLU A 113 -11.43 7.61 -4.35
C GLU A 113 -11.30 7.52 -5.87
N ASN A 114 -10.32 6.79 -6.38
CA ASN A 114 -10.07 6.67 -7.81
C ASN A 114 -10.55 5.34 -8.39
N LEU A 115 -11.09 4.43 -7.56
CA LEU A 115 -11.63 3.15 -8.02
C LEU A 115 -12.70 3.37 -9.09
N LEU A 116 -12.52 2.72 -10.24
CA LEU A 116 -13.47 2.78 -11.34
C LEU A 116 -14.71 1.93 -11.03
N PRO A 117 -15.87 2.21 -11.67
CA PRO A 117 -17.07 1.39 -11.48
C PRO A 117 -16.91 -0.08 -11.84
N THR A 118 -15.94 -0.40 -12.70
CA THR A 118 -15.61 -1.77 -13.12
C THR A 118 -14.61 -2.47 -12.20
N SER A 119 -14.02 -1.75 -11.26
CA SER A 119 -13.01 -2.28 -10.36
C SER A 119 -13.64 -2.98 -9.18
N THR A 120 -13.04 -4.09 -8.76
CA THR A 120 -13.54 -4.91 -7.66
C THR A 120 -12.50 -4.98 -6.55
N PHE A 121 -12.98 -5.07 -5.31
CA PHE A 121 -12.15 -5.21 -4.13
C PHE A 121 -12.89 -6.07 -3.10
N GLU A 122 -12.57 -7.37 -3.09
CA GLU A 122 -13.31 -8.39 -2.34
C GLU A 122 -12.44 -9.02 -1.25
N VAL A 123 -12.89 -8.94 0.01
CA VAL A 123 -12.26 -9.65 1.12
C VAL A 123 -12.57 -11.14 1.00
N ARG A 124 -11.55 -11.99 1.01
CA ARG A 124 -11.67 -13.45 0.86
C ARG A 124 -12.01 -14.19 2.14
N ASN A 125 -11.77 -13.58 3.29
CA ASN A 125 -12.08 -14.13 4.61
C ASN A 125 -12.97 -13.17 5.42
N PRO A 126 -14.16 -12.81 4.92
CA PRO A 126 -15.02 -11.81 5.54
C PRO A 126 -15.49 -12.23 6.93
N ASP A 127 -15.59 -13.53 7.22
CA ASP A 127 -16.00 -14.03 8.54
C ASP A 127 -15.02 -13.67 9.65
N LYS A 128 -13.78 -13.28 9.32
CA LYS A 128 -12.81 -12.79 10.30
C LYS A 128 -12.94 -11.28 10.57
N LEU A 129 -13.78 -10.55 9.81
CA LEU A 129 -14.13 -9.13 10.04
C LEU A 129 -15.24 -9.03 11.11
N THR A 130 -15.17 -9.80 12.18
CA THR A 130 -16.04 -9.56 13.32
C THR A 130 -15.41 -8.46 14.16
N LEU A 131 -16.05 -7.29 14.20
CA LEU A 131 -15.74 -6.30 15.24
C LEU A 131 -16.00 -6.97 16.59
N PRO A 132 -15.08 -6.89 17.57
CA PRO A 132 -15.40 -7.31 18.93
C PRO A 132 -16.62 -6.50 19.40
N VAL A 133 -17.66 -7.22 19.80
CA VAL A 133 -18.86 -6.68 20.48
C VAL A 133 -18.49 -6.12 21.85
#